data_AF-A0A2A7B3T3-F1
#
_entry.id   AF-A0A2A7B3T3-F1
#
_cell.length_a   1.000
_cell.length_b   1.000
_cell.length_c   1.000
_cell.angle_alpha   90.00
_cell.angle_beta   90.00
_cell.angle_gamma   90.00
#
_symmetry.space_group_name_H-M   'P 1'
#
loop_
_entity.id
_entity.type
_entity.pdbx_description
1 polymer ?
#
loop_
_entity_poly.entity_id
_entity_poly.type
_entity_poly.pdbx_seq_one_letter_code
_entity_poly.pdbx_strand_id
1 'polypeptide(L)'
;MSVGAERQRRYRAVKKLRAAPTEEHLWETVLIYQKVRFKTYSGLPFSYEIRKGRSGEYTKELWIDRRENSKSLAWSSVLLALGNVKEVGAVVDRPKALGDIRGVTYIYGVFYRFGLIDVPDEVKEKMNKCGCVAKS
;
A
#
# COMPACT_ATOMS: atom_id res chain seq x y z
N MET A 1 16.89 -15.40 -3.02
CA MET A 1 16.65 -14.45 -4.12
C MET A 1 17.62 -13.29 -3.98
N SER A 2 18.32 -12.89 -5.05
CA SER A 2 19.15 -11.67 -5.03
C SER A 2 18.29 -10.42 -4.85
N VAL A 3 18.85 -9.36 -4.24
CA VAL A 3 18.21 -8.04 -4.11
C VAL A 3 17.72 -7.52 -5.48
N GLY A 4 18.47 -7.79 -6.56
CA GLY A 4 18.10 -7.40 -7.91
C GLY A 4 16.85 -8.14 -8.44
N ALA A 5 16.73 -9.43 -8.14
CA ALA A 5 15.57 -10.22 -8.54
C ALA A 5 14.28 -9.77 -7.83
N GLU A 6 14.38 -9.42 -6.54
CA GLU A 6 13.25 -8.91 -5.77
C GLU A 6 12.81 -7.52 -6.25
N ARG A 7 13.76 -6.62 -6.56
CA ARG A 7 13.45 -5.30 -7.15
C ARG A 7 12.72 -5.45 -8.48
N GLN A 8 13.20 -6.34 -9.35
CA GLN A 8 12.59 -6.58 -10.65
C GLN A 8 11.18 -7.17 -10.54
N ARG A 9 10.97 -8.12 -9.63
CA ARG A 9 9.66 -8.72 -9.35
C ARG A 9 8.64 -7.66 -8.93
N ARG A 10 9.03 -6.78 -7.99
CA ARG A 10 8.20 -5.67 -7.52
C ARG A 10 7.87 -4.67 -8.61
N TYR A 11 8.88 -4.28 -9.40
CA TYR A 11 8.69 -3.37 -10.53
C TYR A 11 7.65 -3.91 -11.53
N ARG A 12 7.75 -5.20 -11.90
CA ARG A 12 6.81 -5.84 -12.82
C ARG A 12 5.39 -5.89 -12.25
N ALA A 13 5.23 -6.22 -10.98
CA ALA A 13 3.93 -6.28 -10.31
C ALA A 13 3.25 -4.89 -10.30
N VAL A 14 3.98 -3.86 -9.87
CA VAL A 14 3.46 -2.48 -9.86
C VAL A 14 3.15 -1.98 -11.26
N LYS A 15 3.99 -2.28 -12.27
CA LYS A 15 3.72 -1.92 -13.67
C LYS A 15 2.42 -2.56 -14.18
N LYS A 16 2.19 -3.84 -13.87
CA LYS A 16 0.96 -4.57 -14.22
C LYS A 16 -0.26 -3.96 -13.54
N LEU A 17 -0.16 -3.69 -12.24
CA LEU A 17 -1.22 -3.06 -11.45
C LEU A 17 -1.60 -1.67 -11.97
N ARG A 18 -0.62 -0.83 -12.32
CA ARG A 18 -0.88 0.52 -12.86
C ARG A 18 -1.49 0.50 -14.26
N ALA A 19 -1.19 -0.51 -15.07
CA ALA A 19 -1.80 -0.67 -16.39
C ALA A 19 -3.26 -1.14 -16.29
N ALA A 20 -3.58 -1.97 -15.29
CA ALA A 20 -4.92 -2.48 -15.04
C ALA A 20 -5.16 -2.66 -13.53
N PRO A 21 -5.81 -1.68 -12.85
CA PRO A 21 -6.00 -1.69 -11.40
C PRO A 21 -7.15 -2.60 -10.97
N THR A 22 -7.05 -3.91 -11.24
CA THR A 22 -8.04 -4.91 -10.83
C THR A 22 -7.77 -5.46 -9.43
N GLU A 23 -8.76 -6.12 -8.81
CA GLU A 23 -8.58 -6.81 -7.53
C GLU A 23 -7.44 -7.83 -7.60
N GLU A 24 -7.36 -8.63 -8.67
CA GLU A 24 -6.35 -9.67 -8.82
C GLU A 24 -4.94 -9.09 -8.87
N HIS A 25 -4.72 -8.05 -9.68
CA HIS A 25 -3.41 -7.40 -9.76
C HIS A 25 -3.01 -6.71 -8.46
N LEU A 26 -3.99 -6.12 -7.75
CA LEU A 26 -3.74 -5.52 -6.45
C LEU A 26 -3.38 -6.60 -5.42
N TRP A 27 -4.10 -7.71 -5.41
CA TRP A 27 -3.84 -8.84 -4.53
C TRP A 27 -2.44 -9.42 -4.74
N GLU A 28 -2.07 -9.70 -5.99
CA GLU A 28 -0.73 -10.15 -6.37
C GLU A 28 0.37 -9.19 -5.86
N THR A 29 0.18 -7.89 -6.10
CA THR A 29 1.15 -6.86 -5.71
C THR A 29 1.26 -6.75 -4.18
N VAL A 30 0.13 -6.76 -3.47
CA VAL A 30 0.09 -6.70 -2.01
C VAL A 30 0.82 -7.90 -1.39
N LEU A 31 0.64 -9.12 -1.93
CA LEU A 31 1.35 -10.32 -1.48
C LEU A 31 2.87 -10.23 -1.68
N ILE A 32 3.33 -9.63 -2.78
CA ILE A 32 4.76 -9.41 -3.08
C ILE A 32 5.41 -8.44 -2.09
N TYR A 33 4.64 -7.45 -1.61
CA TYR A 33 5.13 -6.37 -0.76
C TYR A 33 4.98 -6.63 0.75
N GLN A 34 4.60 -7.83 1.17
CA GLN A 34 4.58 -8.20 2.59
C GLN A 34 5.94 -7.96 3.25
N LYS A 35 5.94 -7.54 4.51
CA LYS A 35 7.13 -7.19 5.32
C LYS A 35 7.97 -6.04 4.77
N VAL A 36 7.61 -5.45 3.64
CA VAL A 36 8.24 -4.23 3.16
C VAL A 36 7.84 -3.08 4.08
N ARG A 37 8.79 -2.24 4.45
CA ARG A 37 8.53 -1.08 5.30
C ARG A 37 7.89 0.06 4.50
N PHE A 38 6.68 0.45 4.87
CA PHE A 38 5.94 1.61 4.38
C PHE A 38 5.93 2.73 5.44
N LYS A 39 5.38 3.88 5.07
CA LYS A 39 5.09 4.99 5.98
C LYS A 39 3.70 5.53 5.71
N THR A 40 2.98 5.88 6.77
CA THR A 40 1.69 6.57 6.65
C THR A 40 1.90 8.02 6.22
N TYR A 41 0.80 8.72 5.93
CA TYR A 41 0.78 10.17 5.71
C TYR A 41 1.46 10.98 6.83
N SER A 42 1.39 10.52 8.09
CA SER A 42 2.05 11.17 9.24
C SER A 42 3.50 10.74 9.44
N GLY A 43 4.05 9.90 8.56
CA GLY A 43 5.42 9.39 8.67
C GLY A 43 5.57 8.17 9.57
N LEU A 44 4.49 7.64 10.16
CA LEU A 44 4.56 6.43 11.00
C LEU A 44 5.01 5.24 10.16
N PRO A 45 6.15 4.60 10.48
CA PRO A 45 6.57 3.40 9.77
C PRO A 45 5.67 2.21 10.13
N PHE A 46 5.33 1.42 9.12
CA PHE A 46 4.59 0.18 9.30
C PHE A 46 5.02 -0.85 8.26
N SER A 47 4.73 -2.11 8.52
CA SER A 47 4.71 -3.15 7.49
C SER A 47 3.41 -3.93 7.61
N TYR A 48 3.18 -4.89 6.72
CA TYR A 48 2.04 -5.77 6.86
C TYR A 48 2.36 -7.20 6.44
N GLU A 49 1.55 -8.12 6.92
CA GLU A 49 1.56 -9.52 6.51
C GLU A 49 0.14 -10.01 6.25
N ILE A 50 0.00 -10.96 5.34
CA ILE A 50 -1.23 -11.68 5.07
C ILE A 50 -0.99 -13.11 5.50
N ARG A 51 -1.74 -13.55 6.51
CA ARG A 51 -1.59 -14.88 7.09
C ARG A 51 -2.27 -15.93 6.22
N LYS A 52 -1.89 -17.19 6.39
CA LYS A 52 -2.63 -18.32 5.82
C LYS A 52 -3.53 -18.92 6.89
N GLY A 53 -4.76 -19.25 6.52
CA GLY A 53 -5.69 -19.97 7.37
C GLY A 53 -5.31 -21.45 7.49
N ARG A 54 -6.13 -22.22 8.22
CA ARG A 54 -5.94 -23.68 8.37
C ARG A 54 -6.01 -24.44 7.04
N SER A 55 -6.70 -23.89 6.04
CA SER A 55 -6.78 -24.44 4.68
C SER A 55 -5.51 -24.22 3.84
N GLY A 56 -4.54 -23.42 4.32
CA GLY A 56 -3.38 -23.01 3.53
C GLY A 56 -3.63 -21.83 2.57
N GLU A 57 -4.88 -21.37 2.47
CA GLU A 57 -5.26 -20.18 1.71
C GLU A 57 -4.94 -18.90 2.50
N TYR A 58 -4.62 -17.82 1.77
CA TYR A 58 -4.39 -16.52 2.37
C TYR A 58 -5.69 -15.93 2.93
N THR A 59 -5.64 -15.42 4.15
CA THR A 59 -6.73 -14.67 4.76
C THR A 59 -6.94 -13.36 4.00
N LYS A 60 -8.18 -12.93 3.78
CA LYS A 60 -8.50 -11.62 3.20
C LYS A 60 -8.35 -10.47 4.23
N GLU A 61 -7.23 -10.49 4.96
CA GLU A 61 -6.88 -9.52 6.00
C GLU A 61 -5.37 -9.22 5.99
N LEU A 62 -5.04 -7.94 6.09
CA LEU A 62 -3.68 -7.45 6.26
C LEU A 62 -3.44 -7.16 7.74
N TRP A 63 -2.47 -7.86 8.33
CA TRP A 63 -1.99 -7.63 9.68
C TRP A 63 -0.93 -6.54 9.65
N ILE A 64 -1.33 -5.32 10.00
CA ILE A 64 -0.45 -4.15 10.05
C ILE A 64 0.43 -4.25 11.29
N ASP A 65 1.72 -4.38 11.09
CA ASP A 65 2.72 -4.31 12.14
C ASP A 65 3.22 -2.87 12.31
N ARG A 66 3.02 -2.35 13.52
CA ARG A 66 3.51 -1.05 13.97
C ARG A 66 4.03 -1.22 15.39
N ARG A 67 5.27 -0.78 15.62
CA ARG A 67 6.07 -0.66 16.87
C ARG A 67 5.62 -1.38 18.15
N GLU A 68 4.35 -1.31 18.57
CA GLU A 68 3.86 -1.87 19.84
C GLU A 68 2.46 -2.52 19.77
N ASN A 69 1.71 -2.41 18.67
CA ASN A 69 0.35 -2.96 18.59
C ASN A 69 -0.08 -3.22 17.14
N SER A 70 -0.19 -4.51 16.77
CA SER A 70 -0.71 -4.92 15.46
C SER A 70 -2.18 -4.54 15.29
N LYS A 71 -2.57 -4.15 14.07
CA LYS A 71 -3.97 -3.90 13.70
C LYS A 71 -4.34 -4.72 12.47
N SER A 72 -5.55 -5.27 12.42
CA SER A 72 -6.06 -5.85 11.18
C SER A 72 -6.66 -4.77 10.27
N LEU A 73 -6.43 -4.92 8.98
CA LEU A 73 -7.01 -4.14 7.89
C LEU A 73 -7.70 -5.12 6.94
N ALA A 74 -9.02 -5.04 6.85
CA ALA A 74 -9.80 -5.93 6.01
C ALA A 74 -9.51 -5.68 4.52
N TRP A 75 -9.47 -6.75 3.72
CA TRP A 75 -9.28 -6.64 2.27
C TRP A 75 -10.41 -5.82 1.60
N SER A 76 -11.64 -5.94 2.09
CA SER A 76 -12.77 -5.15 1.60
C SER A 76 -12.54 -3.63 1.76
N SER A 77 -11.84 -3.19 2.81
CA SER A 77 -11.46 -1.78 2.97
C SER A 77 -10.44 -1.34 1.92
N VAL A 78 -9.52 -2.24 1.53
CA VAL A 78 -8.54 -1.98 0.47
C VAL A 78 -9.22 -1.88 -0.89
N LEU A 79 -10.15 -2.79 -1.20
CA LEU A 79 -10.93 -2.77 -2.44
C LEU A 79 -11.83 -1.53 -2.53
N LEU A 80 -12.48 -1.16 -1.43
CA LEU A 80 -13.30 0.05 -1.38
C LEU A 80 -12.46 1.30 -1.67
N ALA A 81 -11.25 1.38 -1.12
CA ALA A 81 -10.34 2.47 -1.43
C ALA A 81 -9.90 2.46 -2.89
N LEU A 82 -9.66 1.27 -3.48
CA LEU A 82 -9.32 1.14 -4.91
C LEU A 82 -10.45 1.67 -5.79
N GLY A 83 -11.71 1.30 -5.49
CA GLY A 83 -12.88 1.79 -6.21
C GLY A 83 -13.11 3.30 -6.08
N ASN A 84 -12.61 3.92 -5.00
CA ASN A 84 -12.67 5.37 -4.81
C ASN A 84 -11.53 6.13 -5.54
N VAL A 85 -10.51 5.44 -6.04
CA VAL A 85 -9.47 6.06 -6.88
C VAL A 85 -10.05 6.28 -8.27
N LYS A 86 -10.24 7.55 -8.65
CA LYS A 86 -10.83 7.93 -9.95
C LYS A 86 -10.02 7.41 -11.15
N GLU A 87 -8.71 7.57 -11.09
CA GLU A 87 -7.76 7.14 -12.12
C GLU A 87 -6.38 6.90 -11.49
N VAL A 88 -5.56 6.06 -12.14
CA VAL A 88 -4.21 5.76 -11.67
C VAL A 88 -3.36 7.03 -11.70
N GLY A 89 -2.80 7.39 -10.55
CA GLY A 89 -2.00 8.61 -10.42
C GLY A 89 -2.82 9.85 -10.10
N ALA A 90 -4.12 9.71 -9.82
CA ALA A 90 -4.93 10.81 -9.30
C ALA A 90 -4.27 11.44 -8.07
N VAL A 91 -4.22 12.76 -8.03
CA VAL A 91 -3.67 13.50 -6.88
C VAL A 91 -4.67 13.44 -5.73
N VAL A 92 -4.26 12.84 -4.62
CA VAL A 92 -5.07 12.70 -3.42
C VAL A 92 -4.39 13.42 -2.27
N ASP A 93 -4.95 14.56 -1.88
CA ASP A 93 -4.36 15.46 -0.87
C ASP A 93 -4.14 14.79 0.51
N ARG A 94 -5.14 14.04 0.99
CA ARG A 94 -5.11 13.43 2.32
C ARG A 94 -5.79 12.06 2.35
N PRO A 95 -5.47 11.18 3.31
CA PRO A 95 -6.07 9.85 3.39
C PRO A 95 -7.60 9.84 3.35
N LYS A 96 -8.27 10.77 4.05
CA LYS A 96 -9.74 10.87 4.07
C LYS A 96 -10.37 11.23 2.72
N ALA A 97 -9.60 11.71 1.75
CA ALA A 97 -10.09 11.92 0.39
C ALA A 97 -10.27 10.59 -0.38
N LEU A 98 -9.70 9.48 0.09
CA LEU A 98 -10.02 8.12 -0.38
C LEU A 98 -11.34 7.58 0.21
N GLY A 99 -12.02 8.35 1.06
CA GLY A 99 -13.25 7.96 1.73
C GLY A 99 -13.09 7.74 3.24
N ASP A 100 -14.23 7.60 3.91
CA ASP A 100 -14.28 7.29 5.34
C ASP A 100 -14.05 5.80 5.61
N ILE A 101 -12.82 5.36 5.40
CA ILE A 101 -12.45 3.94 5.45
C ILE A 101 -11.60 3.66 6.70
N ARG A 102 -11.91 2.57 7.41
CA ARG A 102 -11.10 2.12 8.53
C ARG A 102 -9.68 1.78 8.05
N GLY A 103 -8.67 2.40 8.65
CA GLY A 103 -7.27 2.16 8.29
C GLY A 103 -6.84 2.83 6.97
N VAL A 104 -7.60 3.79 6.46
CA VAL A 104 -7.29 4.54 5.23
C VAL A 104 -5.89 5.16 5.22
N THR A 105 -5.33 5.51 6.38
CA THR A 105 -3.98 6.06 6.50
C THR A 105 -2.87 5.07 6.08
N TYR A 106 -3.09 3.77 6.27
CA TYR A 106 -2.18 2.72 5.80
C TYR A 106 -2.37 2.48 4.31
N ILE A 107 -3.63 2.40 3.86
CA ILE A 107 -3.97 2.22 2.45
C ILE A 107 -3.35 3.34 1.61
N TYR A 108 -3.48 4.58 2.06
CA TYR A 108 -2.90 5.75 1.39
C TYR A 108 -1.39 5.60 1.17
N GLY A 109 -0.64 5.16 2.19
CA GLY A 109 0.80 4.93 2.06
C GLY A 109 1.16 3.78 1.12
N VAL A 110 0.33 2.73 1.07
CA VAL A 110 0.50 1.61 0.13
C VAL A 110 0.21 2.05 -1.31
N PHE A 111 -0.93 2.72 -1.54
CA PHE A 111 -1.36 3.16 -2.85
C PHE A 111 -0.41 4.20 -3.45
N TYR A 112 0.09 5.13 -2.63
CA TYR A 112 1.11 6.07 -3.07
C TYR A 112 2.38 5.33 -3.54
N ARG A 113 2.84 4.34 -2.77
CA ARG A 113 4.02 3.55 -3.16
C ARG A 113 3.80 2.70 -4.41
N PHE A 114 2.58 2.22 -4.62
CA PHE A 114 2.21 1.49 -5.84
C PHE A 114 1.96 2.44 -7.02
N GLY A 115 1.98 3.76 -6.80
CA GLY A 115 1.67 4.75 -7.84
C GLY A 115 0.23 4.66 -8.33
N LEU A 116 -0.68 4.15 -7.50
CA LEU A 116 -2.12 4.19 -7.74
C LEU A 116 -2.69 5.58 -7.49
N ILE A 117 -2.06 6.33 -6.59
CA ILE A 117 -2.33 7.75 -6.34
C ILE A 117 -1.01 8.51 -6.39
N ASP A 118 -1.09 9.79 -6.73
CA ASP A 118 -0.04 10.76 -6.40
C ASP A 118 -0.51 11.67 -5.26
N VAL A 119 0.38 12.49 -4.73
CA VAL A 119 0.09 13.44 -3.64
C VAL A 119 0.60 14.83 -4.02
N PRO A 120 0.03 15.91 -3.47
CA PRO A 120 0.54 17.26 -3.71
C PRO A 120 2.02 17.40 -3.32
N ASP A 121 2.75 18.29 -3.97
CA ASP A 121 4.20 18.43 -3.74
C ASP A 121 4.53 18.81 -2.29
N GLU A 122 3.69 19.64 -1.64
CA GLU A 122 3.79 19.94 -0.21
C GLU A 122 3.67 18.68 0.68
N VAL A 123 2.83 17.73 0.28
CA VAL A 123 2.70 16.43 0.94
C VAL A 123 3.91 15.57 0.65
N LYS A 124 4.44 15.56 -0.59
CA LYS A 124 5.68 14.87 -0.92
C LYS A 124 6.83 15.38 -0.06
N GLU A 125 6.98 16.69 0.09
CA GLU A 125 8.00 17.31 0.94
C GLU A 125 7.85 16.90 2.41
N LYS A 126 6.63 16.96 2.94
CA LYS A 126 6.33 16.51 4.31
C LYS A 126 6.70 15.04 4.50
N MET A 127 6.29 14.19 3.56
CA MET A 127 6.58 12.76 3.57
C MET A 127 8.09 12.51 3.41
N ASN A 128 8.81 13.32 2.62
CA ASN A 128 10.28 13.26 2.48
C ASN A 128 11.01 13.63 3.76
N LYS A 129 10.56 14.68 4.46
CA LYS A 129 11.11 15.07 5.78
C LYS A 129 10.90 13.97 6.83
N CYS A 130 9.80 13.23 6.74
CA CYS A 130 9.57 12.03 7.54
C CYS A 130 10.30 10.77 7.01
N GLY A 131 11.00 10.86 5.87
CA GLY A 131 11.80 9.82 5.22
C GLY A 131 11.01 8.79 4.40
N CYS A 132 9.86 9.15 3.83
CA CYS A 132 8.92 8.24 3.15
C CYS A 132 9.29 7.86 1.71
N VAL A 133 10.21 8.59 1.07
CA VAL A 133 10.68 8.23 -0.28
C VAL A 133 11.96 7.40 -0.15
N ALA A 134 11.95 6.22 -0.78
CA ALA A 134 13.19 5.48 -1.00
C ALA A 134 14.11 6.37 -1.83
N LYS A 135 15.31 6.66 -1.32
CA LYS A 135 16.37 7.22 -2.16
C LYS A 135 16.49 6.32 -3.40
N SER A 136 16.36 6.94 -4.56
CA SER A 136 16.43 6.34 -5.89
C SER A 136 17.65 5.45 -6.07
#